data_AF-A0A142YFU2-F1
#
_entry.id   AF-A0A142YFU2-F1
#
_cell.length_a   1.000
_cell.length_b   1.000
_cell.length_c   1.000
_cell.angle_alpha   90.00
_cell.angle_beta   90.00
_cell.angle_gamma   90.00
#
_symmetry.space_group_name_H-M   'P 1'
#
loop_
_entity.id
_entity.type
_entity.pdbx_description
1 polymer ?
#
loop_
_entity_poly.entity_id
_entity_poly.type
_entity_poly.pdbx_seq_one_letter_code
_entity_poly.pdbx_strand_id
1 'polypeptide(L)'
;MEAIDQYIERLSDPAVRAEHRRLNAVGESGPDVDHGKKATAKLVAAAEEALGVPLPPSYKKLVTTTEPYDNFPIYWVLGSDVYGGDVVSINDPALKAAPAHLITFVETDEGDEFCFDTRRADARGEYPIVRFDGADAETVAKDLGEFLLARLPKAGPSR
;
A
#
# COMPACT_ATOMS: atom_id res chain seq x y z
N MET A 1 -17.07 -11.06 -5.03
CA MET A 1 -16.28 -10.41 -3.96
C MET A 1 -14.93 -10.06 -4.56
N GLU A 2 -14.52 -8.80 -4.52
CA GLU A 2 -13.26 -8.36 -5.12
C GLU A 2 -12.07 -8.86 -4.31
N ALA A 3 -10.87 -8.92 -4.90
CA ALA A 3 -9.68 -9.42 -4.20
C ALA A 3 -9.33 -8.55 -2.97
N ILE A 4 -9.56 -7.25 -3.05
CA ILE A 4 -9.36 -6.34 -1.93
C ILE A 4 -10.35 -6.58 -0.79
N ASP A 5 -11.60 -6.96 -1.09
CA ASP A 5 -12.60 -7.31 -0.07
C ASP A 5 -12.16 -8.53 0.72
N GLN A 6 -11.65 -9.55 0.01
CA GLN A 6 -11.10 -10.76 0.61
C GLN A 6 -9.92 -10.42 1.51
N TYR A 7 -9.01 -9.56 1.05
CA TYR A 7 -7.87 -9.13 1.87
C TYR A 7 -8.35 -8.43 3.16
N ILE A 8 -9.26 -7.46 3.05
CA ILE A 8 -9.81 -6.73 4.20
C ILE A 8 -10.52 -7.69 5.17
N GLU A 9 -11.28 -8.66 4.66
CA GLU A 9 -11.92 -9.70 5.48
C GLU A 9 -10.86 -10.51 6.25
N ARG A 10 -9.74 -10.87 5.60
CA ARG A 10 -8.63 -11.59 6.27
C ARG A 10 -7.98 -10.78 7.38
N LEU A 11 -8.08 -9.46 7.39
CA LEU A 11 -7.61 -8.63 8.52
C LEU A 11 -8.49 -8.73 9.78
N SER A 12 -9.67 -9.35 9.69
CA SER A 12 -10.45 -9.68 10.89
C SER A 12 -9.77 -10.75 11.76
N ASP A 13 -8.90 -11.56 11.16
CA ASP A 13 -8.11 -12.60 11.83
C ASP A 13 -7.01 -11.95 12.70
N PRO A 14 -7.04 -12.11 14.03
CA PRO A 14 -6.01 -11.54 14.91
C PRO A 14 -4.59 -11.99 14.58
N ALA A 15 -4.41 -13.21 14.05
CA ALA A 15 -3.09 -13.71 13.69
C ALA A 15 -2.52 -12.98 12.46
N VAL A 16 -3.37 -12.68 11.48
CA VAL A 16 -2.97 -11.90 10.29
C VAL A 16 -2.56 -10.49 10.71
N ARG A 17 -3.35 -9.82 11.56
CA ARG A 17 -2.99 -8.49 12.07
C ARG A 17 -1.74 -8.50 12.92
N ALA A 18 -1.55 -9.51 13.78
CA ALA A 18 -0.35 -9.61 14.59
C ALA A 18 0.92 -9.73 13.72
N GLU A 19 0.87 -10.51 12.65
CA GLU A 19 1.99 -10.62 11.72
C GLU A 19 2.25 -9.32 10.95
N HIS A 20 1.20 -8.68 10.44
CA HIS A 20 1.34 -7.37 9.80
C HIS A 20 1.92 -6.31 10.74
N ARG A 21 1.47 -6.26 12.01
CA ARG A 21 2.04 -5.37 13.02
C ARG A 21 3.51 -5.67 13.30
N ARG A 22 3.90 -6.95 13.27
CA ARG A 22 5.31 -7.36 13.38
C ARG A 22 6.13 -6.85 12.19
N LEU A 23 5.61 -7.00 10.97
CA LEU A 23 6.26 -6.48 9.75
C LEU A 23 6.38 -4.95 9.76
N ASN A 24 5.38 -4.25 10.31
CA ASN A 24 5.40 -2.81 10.52
C ASN A 24 6.20 -2.36 11.77
N ALA A 25 6.87 -3.27 12.50
CA ALA A 25 7.62 -2.99 13.72
C ALA A 25 6.81 -2.27 14.86
N VAL A 26 5.49 -2.47 14.91
CA VAL A 26 4.54 -1.78 15.81
C VAL A 26 4.64 -2.25 17.29
N GLY A 27 5.61 -3.11 17.62
CA GLY A 27 5.87 -3.59 18.98
C GLY A 27 7.16 -3.08 19.64
N GLU A 28 8.06 -2.45 18.89
CA GLU A 28 9.38 -1.99 19.38
C GLU A 28 9.45 -0.47 19.56
N SER A 29 8.47 0.24 19.00
CA SER A 29 8.39 1.70 19.05
C SER A 29 7.81 2.16 20.38
N GLY A 30 8.50 3.10 21.05
CA GLY A 30 8.05 3.68 22.33
C GLY A 30 6.68 4.38 22.24
N PRO A 31 6.11 4.80 23.39
CA PRO A 31 4.72 5.26 23.51
C PRO A 31 4.33 6.51 22.70
N ASP A 32 5.26 7.16 22.00
CA ASP A 32 5.09 8.48 21.37
C ASP A 32 5.05 8.48 19.84
N VAL A 33 5.02 7.33 19.16
CA VAL A 33 4.88 7.30 17.69
C VAL A 33 3.41 7.56 17.33
N ASP A 34 3.12 8.56 16.49
CA ASP A 34 1.77 8.70 15.91
C ASP A 34 1.54 7.50 15.00
N HIS A 35 0.50 6.75 15.34
CA HIS A 35 0.24 5.45 14.76
C HIS A 35 -0.50 5.53 13.41
N GLY A 36 -0.71 6.74 12.89
CA GLY A 36 -1.55 6.97 11.74
C GLY A 36 -3.00 6.55 12.00
N LYS A 37 -3.87 6.94 11.07
CA LYS A 37 -5.29 6.61 11.09
C LYS A 37 -5.73 6.26 9.69
N LYS A 38 -6.89 5.62 9.59
CA LYS A 38 -7.65 5.56 8.34
C LYS A 38 -7.64 6.92 7.64
N ALA A 39 -7.32 6.91 6.36
CA ALA A 39 -7.41 8.08 5.52
C ALA A 39 -8.87 8.53 5.43
N THR A 40 -9.10 9.84 5.44
CA THR A 40 -10.41 10.38 5.12
C THR A 40 -10.56 10.57 3.61
N ALA A 41 -11.79 10.63 3.10
CA ALA A 41 -12.02 10.95 1.70
C ALA A 41 -11.37 12.28 1.26
N LYS A 42 -11.27 13.26 2.18
CA LYS A 42 -10.57 14.52 1.95
C LYS A 42 -9.07 14.33 1.75
N LEU A 43 -8.43 13.48 2.57
CA LEU A 43 -7.00 13.18 2.43
C LEU A 43 -6.72 12.42 1.14
N VAL A 44 -7.59 11.46 0.78
CA VAL A 44 -7.48 10.74 -0.50
C VAL A 44 -7.58 11.70 -1.68
N ALA A 45 -8.56 12.61 -1.69
CA ALA A 45 -8.70 13.59 -2.76
C ALA A 45 -7.48 14.52 -2.86
N ALA A 46 -6.91 14.96 -1.73
CA ALA A 46 -5.69 15.76 -1.71
C ALA A 46 -4.47 14.98 -2.25
N ALA A 47 -4.38 13.68 -1.94
CA ALA A 47 -3.32 12.83 -2.48
C ALA A 47 -3.47 12.64 -4.00
N GLU A 48 -4.68 12.41 -4.51
CA GLU A 48 -4.94 12.32 -5.96
C GLU A 48 -4.59 13.64 -6.68
N GLU A 49 -4.93 14.78 -6.08
CA GLU A 49 -4.56 16.10 -6.60
C GLU A 49 -3.04 16.30 -6.66
N ALA A 50 -2.33 15.95 -5.57
CA ALA A 50 -0.88 16.10 -5.50
C ALA A 50 -0.13 15.14 -6.45
N LEU A 51 -0.62 13.91 -6.62
CA LEU A 51 -0.06 12.93 -7.55
C LEU A 51 -0.43 13.23 -9.02
N GLY A 52 -1.43 14.07 -9.26
CA GLY A 52 -1.92 14.42 -10.59
C GLY A 52 -2.68 13.30 -11.30
N VAL A 53 -3.01 12.22 -10.59
CA VAL A 53 -3.70 11.03 -11.11
C VAL A 53 -4.63 10.45 -10.03
N PRO A 54 -5.75 9.83 -10.42
CA PRO A 54 -6.59 9.10 -9.47
C PRO A 54 -5.82 7.94 -8.83
N LEU A 55 -6.09 7.67 -7.55
CA LEU A 55 -5.60 6.48 -6.87
C LEU A 55 -6.51 5.29 -7.22
N PRO A 56 -5.98 4.06 -7.32
CA PRO A 56 -6.79 2.90 -7.67
C PRO A 56 -7.90 2.66 -6.63
N PRO A 57 -9.12 2.25 -7.05
CA PRO A 57 -10.24 2.03 -6.15
C PRO A 57 -9.94 1.09 -4.98
N SER A 58 -9.21 0.00 -5.23
CA SER A 58 -8.76 -0.95 -4.22
C SER A 58 -7.87 -0.31 -3.16
N TYR A 59 -6.90 0.52 -3.55
CA TYR A 59 -6.06 1.28 -2.63
C TYR A 59 -6.88 2.27 -1.81
N LYS A 60 -7.77 3.04 -2.44
CA LYS A 60 -8.68 3.97 -1.74
C LYS A 60 -9.54 3.27 -0.70
N LYS A 61 -10.08 2.09 -1.06
CA LYS A 61 -10.87 1.28 -0.15
C LYS A 61 -10.05 0.81 1.04
N LEU A 62 -8.84 0.31 0.80
CA LEU A 62 -7.92 -0.11 1.85
C LEU A 62 -7.66 1.04 2.83
N VAL A 63 -7.17 2.17 2.31
CA VAL A 63 -6.70 3.27 3.17
C VAL A 63 -7.81 3.94 3.98
N THR A 64 -9.05 3.87 3.52
CA THR A 64 -10.21 4.47 4.20
C THR A 64 -10.91 3.51 5.16
N THR A 65 -10.61 2.20 5.11
CA THR A 65 -11.36 1.19 5.89
C THR A 65 -10.52 0.48 6.95
N THR A 66 -9.20 0.41 6.79
CA THR A 66 -8.30 -0.33 7.68
C THR A 66 -7.27 0.59 8.34
N GLU A 67 -6.75 0.20 9.50
CA GLU A 67 -5.66 0.95 10.14
C GLU A 67 -4.33 0.55 9.49
N PRO A 68 -3.41 1.49 9.18
CA PRO A 68 -2.20 1.23 8.39
C PRO A 68 -1.42 0.00 8.88
N TYR A 69 -1.22 -0.13 10.20
CA TYR A 69 -0.44 -1.22 10.80
C TYR A 69 -1.09 -2.58 10.87
N ASP A 70 -2.41 -2.64 10.68
CA ASP A 70 -3.09 -3.92 10.55
C ASP A 70 -2.88 -4.50 9.14
N ASN A 71 -2.24 -3.77 8.22
CA ASN A 71 -1.98 -4.17 6.84
C ASN A 71 -0.51 -4.52 6.57
N PHE A 72 -0.27 -5.09 5.40
CA PHE A 72 1.06 -5.19 4.81
C PHE A 72 1.74 -3.81 4.78
N PRO A 73 3.07 -3.71 5.05
CA PRO A 73 3.78 -2.44 5.06
C PRO A 73 3.75 -1.81 3.66
N ILE A 74 2.91 -0.79 3.50
CA ILE A 74 2.75 0.00 2.28
C ILE A 74 2.80 1.49 2.63
N TYR A 75 3.23 2.33 1.69
CA TYR A 75 3.07 3.78 1.79
C TYR A 75 1.59 4.13 1.85
N TRP A 76 1.23 4.96 2.83
CA TRP A 76 -0.16 5.24 3.18
C TRP A 76 -0.56 6.68 2.84
N VAL A 77 -1.86 6.98 2.86
CA VAL A 77 -2.36 8.36 2.71
C VAL A 77 -2.48 8.97 4.11
N LEU A 78 -1.50 9.78 4.50
CA LEU A 78 -1.33 10.22 5.89
C LEU A 78 -1.38 11.74 6.05
N GLY A 79 -1.08 12.50 4.99
CA GLY A 79 -1.10 13.96 5.02
C GLY A 79 0.06 14.59 5.80
N SER A 80 0.72 13.86 6.73
CA SER A 80 2.08 14.11 7.27
C SER A 80 2.48 13.05 8.32
N ASP A 81 3.77 12.68 8.32
CA ASP A 81 4.57 12.14 9.47
C ASP A 81 4.07 10.90 10.22
N VAL A 82 4.01 9.75 9.53
CA VAL A 82 3.76 8.45 10.18
C VAL A 82 4.72 7.38 9.66
N TYR A 83 5.10 6.47 10.57
CA TYR A 83 5.94 5.31 10.30
C TYR A 83 5.35 4.46 9.16
N GLY A 84 6.16 4.22 8.13
CA GLY A 84 5.74 3.55 6.88
C GLY A 84 5.72 4.47 5.66
N GLY A 85 5.72 5.81 5.84
CA GLY A 85 5.86 6.80 4.77
C GLY A 85 4.54 7.20 4.08
N ASP A 86 4.43 8.46 3.69
CA ASP A 86 3.29 8.99 2.95
C ASP A 86 3.46 8.77 1.44
N VAL A 87 2.43 8.21 0.79
CA VAL A 87 2.47 7.86 -0.64
C VAL A 87 2.72 9.06 -1.55
N VAL A 88 2.31 10.26 -1.16
CA VAL A 88 2.58 11.49 -1.93
C VAL A 88 4.04 11.86 -1.81
N SER A 89 4.57 11.93 -0.59
CA SER A 89 5.95 12.33 -0.33
C SER A 89 6.98 11.43 -1.01
N ILE A 90 6.77 10.11 -0.99
CA ILE A 90 7.68 9.16 -1.66
C ILE A 90 7.62 9.28 -3.18
N ASN A 91 6.50 9.75 -3.73
CA ASN A 91 6.34 9.94 -5.16
C ASN A 91 6.62 11.37 -5.63
N ASP A 92 7.29 12.20 -4.81
CA ASP A 92 7.78 13.50 -5.25
C ASP A 92 8.75 13.32 -6.43
N PRO A 93 8.49 13.95 -7.60
CA PRO A 93 9.38 13.88 -8.77
C PRO A 93 10.82 14.31 -8.50
N ALA A 94 11.07 15.12 -7.46
CA ALA A 94 12.41 15.53 -7.06
C ALA A 94 13.17 14.45 -6.27
N LEU A 95 12.48 13.45 -5.74
CA LEU A 95 13.03 12.44 -4.84
C LEU A 95 12.97 11.02 -5.40
N LYS A 96 11.94 10.69 -6.19
CA LYS A 96 11.68 9.32 -6.66
C LYS A 96 12.63 8.89 -7.79
N ALA A 97 13.01 7.61 -7.77
CA ALA A 97 13.74 6.97 -8.86
C ALA A 97 12.81 6.47 -9.97
N ALA A 98 11.64 5.92 -9.59
CA ALA A 98 10.67 5.41 -10.54
C ALA A 98 10.18 6.49 -11.53
N PRO A 99 9.87 6.13 -12.80
CA PRO A 99 9.24 7.03 -13.75
C PRO A 99 7.93 7.63 -13.23
N ALA A 100 7.57 8.83 -13.72
CA ALA A 100 6.39 9.57 -13.25
C ALA A 100 5.06 8.82 -13.37
N HIS A 101 4.96 7.84 -14.28
CA HIS A 101 3.75 7.05 -14.48
C HIS A 101 3.62 5.86 -13.51
N LEU A 102 4.65 5.56 -12.73
CA LEU A 102 4.65 4.54 -11.70
C LEU A 102 4.46 5.19 -10.34
N ILE A 103 3.39 4.86 -9.61
CA ILE A 103 3.21 5.35 -8.24
C ILE A 103 3.69 4.27 -7.27
N THR A 104 4.81 4.50 -6.61
CA THR A 104 5.39 3.58 -5.64
C THR A 104 4.53 3.53 -4.38
N PHE A 105 4.15 2.32 -3.96
CA PHE A 105 3.41 2.11 -2.72
C PHE A 105 4.09 1.11 -1.77
N VAL A 106 5.19 0.48 -2.19
CA VAL A 106 6.10 -0.31 -1.34
C VAL A 106 7.51 -0.15 -1.89
N GLU A 107 8.50 -0.06 -1.01
CA GLU A 107 9.92 -0.25 -1.33
C GLU A 107 10.44 -1.40 -0.47
N THR A 108 11.32 -2.23 -1.03
CA THR A 108 12.00 -3.30 -0.29
C THR A 108 13.37 -2.82 0.19
N ASP A 109 13.94 -3.49 1.19
CA ASP A 109 15.31 -3.21 1.66
C ASP A 109 16.38 -3.43 0.57
N GLU A 110 16.04 -4.13 -0.51
CA GLU A 110 16.92 -4.37 -1.66
C GLU A 110 16.81 -3.27 -2.73
N GLY A 111 15.92 -2.29 -2.54
CA GLY A 111 15.67 -1.18 -3.47
C GLY A 111 14.65 -1.48 -4.57
N ASP A 112 14.00 -2.64 -4.54
CA ASP A 112 12.88 -2.91 -5.44
C ASP A 112 11.65 -2.09 -5.02
N GLU A 113 11.02 -1.43 -5.98
CA GLU A 113 9.80 -0.65 -5.79
C GLU A 113 8.60 -1.41 -6.34
N PHE A 114 7.52 -1.57 -5.55
CA PHE A 114 6.23 -2.00 -6.11
C PHE A 114 5.35 -0.79 -6.39
N CYS A 115 4.89 -0.70 -7.63
CA CYS A 115 4.24 0.49 -8.15
C CYS A 115 2.91 0.19 -8.84
N PHE A 116 2.00 1.16 -8.81
CA PHE A 116 0.86 1.21 -9.71
C PHE A 116 1.29 1.76 -11.08
N ASP A 117 1.10 1.01 -12.18
CA ASP A 117 1.33 1.54 -13.54
C ASP A 117 0.08 2.27 -14.06
N THR A 118 0.10 3.59 -13.92
CA THR A 118 -1.03 4.47 -14.22
C THR A 118 -1.44 4.51 -15.70
N ARG A 119 -0.57 4.03 -16.61
CA ARG A 119 -0.86 3.99 -18.05
C ARG A 119 -1.79 2.85 -18.44
N ARG A 120 -2.01 1.89 -17.53
CA ARG A 120 -2.65 0.61 -17.83
C ARG A 120 -3.90 0.39 -16.96
N ALA A 121 -4.64 1.46 -16.70
CA ALA A 121 -5.93 1.40 -16.00
C ALA A 121 -6.87 0.39 -16.67
N ASP A 122 -7.48 -0.50 -15.88
CA ASP A 122 -8.56 -1.37 -16.35
C ASP A 122 -9.89 -0.59 -16.44
N ALA A 123 -10.96 -1.26 -16.88
CA ALA A 123 -12.29 -0.65 -17.00
C ALA A 123 -12.91 -0.20 -15.66
N ARG A 124 -12.34 -0.61 -14.51
CA ARG A 124 -12.75 -0.21 -13.16
C ARG A 124 -11.86 0.89 -12.60
N GLY A 125 -10.78 1.26 -13.30
CA GLY A 125 -9.77 2.21 -12.83
C GLY A 125 -8.72 1.58 -11.91
N GLU A 126 -8.61 0.25 -11.87
CA GLU A 126 -7.51 -0.42 -11.19
C GLU A 126 -6.23 -0.37 -12.04
N TYR A 127 -5.09 -0.26 -11.38
CA TYR A 127 -3.79 -0.31 -12.03
C TYR A 127 -3.11 -1.66 -11.76
N PRO A 128 -2.43 -2.25 -12.77
CA PRO A 128 -1.59 -3.40 -12.51
C PRO A 128 -0.43 -3.01 -11.60
N ILE A 129 -0.04 -3.96 -10.77
CA ILE A 129 1.13 -3.80 -9.91
C ILE A 129 2.34 -4.26 -10.69
N VAL A 130 3.35 -3.40 -10.74
CA VAL A 130 4.67 -3.72 -11.29
C VAL A 130 5.72 -3.75 -10.19
N ARG A 131 6.74 -4.59 -10.35
CA ARG A 131 8.01 -4.46 -9.63
C ARG A 131 8.97 -3.67 -10.51
N PHE A 132 9.52 -2.60 -9.98
CA PHE A 132 10.52 -1.75 -10.61
C PHE A 132 11.85 -1.90 -9.89
N ASP A 133 12.91 -2.23 -10.62
CA ASP A 133 14.25 -2.50 -10.06
C ASP A 133 15.26 -1.36 -10.31
N GLY A 134 14.75 -0.17 -10.67
CA GLY A 134 15.56 0.97 -11.09
C GLY A 134 15.80 1.05 -12.60
N ALA A 135 15.57 -0.03 -13.35
CA ALA A 135 15.75 -0.04 -14.80
C ALA A 135 14.49 -0.50 -15.53
N ASP A 136 13.92 -1.64 -15.12
CA ASP A 136 12.81 -2.32 -15.77
C ASP A 136 11.59 -2.43 -14.86
N ALA A 137 10.41 -2.52 -15.45
CA ALA A 137 9.14 -2.69 -14.74
C ALA A 137 8.42 -3.97 -15.20
N GLU A 138 8.30 -4.95 -14.30
CA GLU A 138 7.63 -6.23 -14.57
C GLU A 138 6.26 -6.29 -13.89
N THR A 139 5.21 -6.67 -14.61
CA THR A 139 3.87 -6.85 -14.00
C THR A 139 3.83 -8.09 -13.10
N VAL A 140 3.51 -7.90 -11.82
CA VAL A 140 3.47 -8.96 -10.79
C VAL A 140 2.07 -9.26 -10.25
N ALA A 141 1.10 -8.36 -10.46
CA ALA A 141 -0.30 -8.59 -10.13
C ALA A 141 -1.21 -7.69 -10.99
N LYS A 142 -2.47 -8.10 -11.17
CA LYS A 142 -3.45 -7.31 -11.95
C LYS A 142 -4.00 -6.08 -11.20
N ASP A 143 -4.00 -6.13 -9.87
CA ASP A 143 -4.52 -5.10 -8.96
C ASP A 143 -3.92 -5.26 -7.56
N LEU A 144 -4.14 -4.28 -6.68
CA LEU A 144 -3.61 -4.30 -5.31
C LEU A 144 -4.15 -5.48 -4.49
N GLY A 145 -5.41 -5.84 -4.68
CA GLY A 145 -6.04 -6.91 -3.92
C GLY A 145 -5.35 -8.25 -4.16
N GLU A 146 -5.08 -8.58 -5.42
CA GLU A 146 -4.33 -9.78 -5.80
C GLU A 146 -2.91 -9.77 -5.23
N PHE A 147 -2.23 -8.62 -5.31
CA PHE A 147 -0.89 -8.44 -4.77
C PHE A 147 -0.81 -8.70 -3.26
N LEU A 148 -1.77 -8.17 -2.50
CA LEU A 148 -1.83 -8.30 -1.05
C LEU A 148 -2.26 -9.71 -0.61
N LEU A 149 -3.22 -10.33 -1.30
CA LEU A 149 -3.62 -11.71 -1.02
C LEU A 149 -2.47 -12.69 -1.19
N ALA A 150 -1.64 -12.51 -2.22
CA ALA A 150 -0.45 -13.34 -2.45
C ALA A 150 0.61 -13.22 -1.33
N ARG A 151 0.54 -12.15 -0.53
CA ARG A 151 1.46 -11.84 0.57
C ARG A 151 0.90 -12.12 1.95
N LEU A 152 -0.34 -12.61 2.05
CA LEU A 152 -0.87 -13.05 3.33
C LEU A 152 0.01 -14.18 3.89
N PRO A 153 0.28 -14.18 5.20
CA PRO A 153 0.98 -15.28 5.83
C PRO A 153 0.22 -16.58 5.55
N LYS A 154 0.94 -17.59 5.04
CA LYS A 154 0.36 -18.93 4.87
C LYS A 154 -0.12 -19.38 6.25
N ALA A 155 -1.37 -19.82 6.35
CA ALA A 155 -1.91 -20.35 7.59
C ALA A 155 -0.93 -21.40 8.15
N GLY A 156 -0.36 -21.11 9.32
CA GLY A 156 0.42 -22.10 10.04
C GLY A 156 -0.48 -23.31 10.35
N PRO A 157 0.05 -24.54 10.40
CA PRO A 157 -0.75 -25.68 10.82
C PRO A 157 -1.31 -25.38 12.22
N SER A 158 -2.62 -25.45 12.36
CA SER A 158 -3.30 -25.41 13.65
C SER A 158 -2.63 -26.40 14.58
N ARG A 159 -2.06 -25.91 15.69
CA ARG A 159 -1.53 -26.76 16.76
C ARG A 159 -2.66 -27.30 17.62
#